data_AF-A0AAW5KD55-F1
#
_entry.id   AF-A0AAW5KD55-F1
#
_cell.length_a   1.000
_cell.length_b   1.000
_cell.length_c   1.000
_cell.angle_alpha   90.00
_cell.angle_beta   90.00
_cell.angle_gamma   90.00
#
_symmetry.space_group_name_H-M   'P 1'
#
loop_
_entity.id
_entity.type
_entity.pdbx_description
1 polymer ?
#
loop_
_entity_poly.entity_id
_entity_poly.type
_entity_poly.pdbx_seq_one_letter_code
_entity_poly.pdbx_strand_id
1 'polypeptide(L)'
;MTKIRKYAVIFLAILMALAAAPMAMAAGDVAAPDWLKDAFEKGGNLTLSEDVSFDKASELVLSTDKTLNLDLNGHKIEWTANGGKLEARARFAIVVEEGATLNISDSGTDGAIKALKGTFVKVNDGARGIANYGTVNIKSGIIESEYAAMYLYANSKDSVSAVMDGGKLQGRYGVVLFAKKASFTINAGTIKATPASIEGGAISGNGSDGYGDTVITINGGTIDGGKGIGIYHPQSGKLYINGGEISGCDGVQVKAGSLEMTGGKITASGVAAEPPYESDSTETATGTALSLLSQGAPSSNYAGNITAKISGGAVLESKNNYAVVEAFVKGSTDVNFKSLSIEGGTFTGGTAALSIVHTDGVTLTGGSYSSDPSDYVDKTSCTIVEKDGLFTVKGKAAPIVTPVKPALPDGTSDDVTAEIKPATAVVLGVDTTKSAITE
;
A
#
# COMPACT_ATOMS: atom_id res chain seq x y z
N MET A 1 -52.62 53.91 27.45
CA MET A 1 -53.06 52.94 26.41
C MET A 1 -51.85 52.14 25.86
N THR A 2 -50.96 51.67 26.74
CA THR A 2 -49.55 51.40 26.38
C THR A 2 -49.04 50.02 26.76
N LYS A 3 -49.85 49.19 27.45
CA LYS A 3 -49.47 47.80 27.81
C LYS A 3 -50.05 46.73 26.85
N ILE A 4 -51.22 46.95 26.24
CA ILE A 4 -51.84 45.96 25.33
C ILE A 4 -51.11 45.86 23.97
N ARG A 5 -50.50 46.96 23.49
CA ARG A 5 -49.70 46.95 22.25
C ARG A 5 -48.39 46.15 22.35
N LYS A 6 -47.81 45.99 23.55
CA LYS A 6 -46.58 45.21 23.73
C LYS A 6 -46.84 43.70 23.70
N TYR A 7 -47.97 43.25 24.23
CA TYR A 7 -48.33 41.82 24.20
C TYR A 7 -48.88 41.36 22.84
N ALA A 8 -49.57 42.23 22.09
CA ALA A 8 -50.01 41.90 20.74
C ALA A 8 -48.84 41.74 19.75
N VAL A 9 -47.77 42.53 19.90
CA VAL A 9 -46.55 42.40 19.08
C VAL A 9 -45.72 41.18 19.47
N ILE A 10 -45.67 40.84 20.77
CA ILE A 10 -44.97 39.62 21.23
C ILE A 10 -45.74 38.35 20.82
N PHE A 11 -47.08 38.35 20.84
CA PHE A 11 -47.87 37.19 20.42
C PHE A 11 -47.83 36.98 18.89
N LEU A 12 -47.76 38.06 18.10
CA LEU A 12 -47.60 37.99 16.65
C LEU A 12 -46.16 37.58 16.25
N ALA A 13 -45.14 37.98 17.02
CA ALA A 13 -43.76 37.53 16.83
C ALA A 13 -43.56 36.05 17.18
N ILE A 14 -44.29 35.51 18.16
CA ILE A 14 -44.24 34.08 18.51
C ILE A 14 -45.03 33.23 17.47
N LEU A 15 -46.13 33.74 16.91
CA LEU A 15 -46.86 33.08 15.82
C LEU A 15 -46.11 33.13 14.47
N MET A 16 -45.35 34.20 14.19
CA MET A 16 -44.45 34.23 13.02
C MET A 16 -43.15 33.44 13.24
N ALA A 17 -42.69 33.26 14.48
CA ALA A 17 -41.57 32.37 14.80
C ALA A 17 -41.96 30.87 14.77
N LEU A 18 -43.24 30.53 14.94
CA LEU A 18 -43.73 29.16 14.77
C LEU A 18 -44.06 28.81 13.30
N ALA A 19 -44.18 29.79 12.41
CA ALA A 19 -44.43 29.58 10.98
C ALA A 19 -43.14 29.46 10.13
N ALA A 20 -41.96 29.54 10.77
CA ALA A 20 -40.66 29.34 10.15
C ALA A 20 -39.80 28.35 10.94
N ALA A 21 -40.43 27.39 11.63
CA ALA A 21 -39.76 26.10 11.75
C ALA A 21 -39.59 25.61 10.30
N PRO A 22 -38.38 25.26 9.83
CA PRO A 22 -38.32 24.40 8.67
C PRO A 22 -39.19 23.21 9.05
N MET A 23 -40.33 23.05 8.38
CA MET A 23 -40.88 21.71 8.25
C MET A 23 -39.68 20.93 7.73
N ALA A 24 -39.08 20.13 8.60
CA ALA A 24 -38.34 18.96 8.18
C ALA A 24 -39.39 18.11 7.48
N MET A 25 -39.70 18.48 6.24
CA MET A 25 -40.07 17.52 5.23
C MET A 25 -39.01 16.44 5.39
N ALA A 26 -39.44 15.23 5.68
CA ALA A 26 -38.60 14.07 5.48
C ALA A 26 -38.20 14.17 3.99
N ALA A 27 -37.03 14.76 3.74
CA ALA A 27 -36.45 14.78 2.42
C ALA A 27 -36.25 13.31 2.09
N GLY A 28 -37.04 12.80 1.14
CA GLY A 28 -36.79 11.46 0.63
C GLY A 28 -35.36 11.40 0.11
N ASP A 29 -34.73 10.24 0.24
CA ASP A 29 -33.37 10.03 -0.25
C ASP A 29 -33.24 10.51 -1.71
N VAL A 30 -32.20 11.29 -1.98
CA VAL A 30 -31.84 11.82 -3.29
C VAL A 30 -31.10 10.72 -4.06
N ALA A 31 -31.66 10.35 -5.21
CA ALA A 31 -31.04 9.42 -6.13
C ALA A 31 -29.99 10.11 -7.03
N ALA A 32 -28.99 9.34 -7.46
CA ALA A 32 -28.10 9.73 -8.54
C ALA A 32 -28.89 9.99 -9.84
N PRO A 33 -28.49 10.99 -10.64
CA PRO A 33 -29.17 11.33 -11.87
C PRO A 33 -29.11 10.16 -12.87
N ASP A 34 -30.17 9.99 -13.66
CA ASP A 34 -30.31 8.85 -14.57
C ASP A 34 -29.16 8.75 -15.57
N TRP A 35 -28.66 9.87 -16.08
CA TRP A 35 -27.52 9.88 -17.01
C TRP A 35 -26.24 9.29 -16.40
N LEU A 36 -26.03 9.48 -15.10
CA LEU A 36 -24.85 8.95 -14.41
C LEU A 36 -25.02 7.45 -14.19
N LYS A 37 -26.19 7.02 -13.70
CA LYS A 37 -26.50 5.59 -13.52
C LYS A 37 -26.42 4.84 -14.85
N ASP A 38 -27.01 5.39 -15.92
CA ASP A 38 -26.97 4.82 -17.26
C ASP A 38 -25.53 4.59 -17.75
N ALA A 39 -24.60 5.51 -17.45
CA ALA A 39 -23.21 5.36 -17.81
C ALA A 39 -22.53 4.19 -17.06
N PHE A 40 -22.84 4.01 -15.77
CA PHE A 40 -22.36 2.87 -14.99
C PHE A 40 -23.01 1.54 -15.44
N GLU A 41 -24.28 1.54 -15.83
CA GLU A 41 -24.94 0.33 -16.33
C GLU A 41 -24.46 -0.09 -17.74
N LYS A 42 -24.22 0.89 -18.62
CA LYS A 42 -23.91 0.64 -20.05
C LYS A 42 -22.41 0.63 -20.34
N GLY A 43 -21.59 1.26 -19.50
CA GLY A 43 -20.19 1.57 -19.80
C GLY A 43 -20.06 2.68 -20.85
N GLY A 44 -18.86 2.82 -21.43
CA GLY A 44 -18.53 3.80 -22.46
C GLY A 44 -17.61 4.90 -21.96
N ASN A 45 -17.77 6.11 -22.48
CA ASN A 45 -17.01 7.29 -22.06
C ASN A 45 -17.99 8.27 -21.41
N LEU A 46 -17.62 8.79 -20.24
CA LEU A 46 -18.37 9.81 -19.53
C LEU A 46 -17.42 10.91 -19.08
N THR A 47 -17.67 12.13 -19.53
CA THR A 47 -17.06 13.34 -18.97
C THR A 47 -18.11 14.05 -18.13
N LEU A 48 -17.82 14.31 -16.86
CA LEU A 48 -18.75 15.05 -16.01
C LEU A 48 -18.90 16.49 -16.51
N SER A 49 -20.14 16.97 -16.53
CA SER A 49 -20.50 18.35 -16.89
C SER A 49 -20.88 19.20 -15.69
N GLU A 50 -21.11 18.58 -14.54
CA GLU A 50 -21.55 19.22 -13.31
C GLU A 50 -21.18 18.37 -12.09
N ASP A 51 -21.16 19.01 -10.92
CA ASP A 51 -21.09 18.30 -9.64
C ASP A 51 -22.40 17.54 -9.39
N VAL A 52 -22.29 16.33 -8.87
CA VAL A 52 -23.41 15.45 -8.56
C VAL A 52 -23.36 15.06 -7.10
N SER A 53 -24.44 15.28 -6.36
CA SER A 53 -24.59 14.84 -4.98
C SER A 53 -25.84 13.99 -4.80
N PHE A 54 -25.71 12.87 -4.10
CA PHE A 54 -26.80 11.93 -3.84
C PHE A 54 -26.55 11.17 -2.54
N ASP A 55 -27.60 10.63 -1.93
CA ASP A 55 -27.51 9.98 -0.61
C ASP A 55 -28.32 8.70 -0.48
N LYS A 56 -29.05 8.33 -1.53
CA LYS A 56 -29.64 7.01 -1.64
C LYS A 56 -28.54 5.94 -1.75
N ALA A 57 -28.75 4.83 -1.07
CA ALA A 57 -27.75 3.79 -0.89
C ALA A 57 -27.30 3.17 -2.23
N SER A 58 -25.98 3.19 -2.48
CA SER A 58 -25.21 2.53 -3.55
C SER A 58 -25.92 2.41 -4.91
N GLU A 59 -26.01 3.54 -5.61
CA GLU A 59 -26.67 3.60 -6.92
C GLU A 59 -25.72 3.54 -8.13
N LEU A 60 -24.40 3.63 -7.92
CA LEU A 60 -23.42 3.55 -9.01
C LEU A 60 -22.77 2.16 -9.03
N VAL A 61 -23.31 1.27 -9.87
CA VAL A 61 -22.80 -0.08 -10.07
C VAL A 61 -22.33 -0.22 -11.52
N LEU A 62 -21.02 -0.32 -11.71
CA LEU A 62 -20.45 -0.63 -13.02
C LEU A 62 -20.68 -2.12 -13.29
N SER A 63 -21.57 -2.41 -14.24
CA SER A 63 -22.04 -3.76 -14.53
C SER A 63 -20.94 -4.67 -15.09
N THR A 64 -21.08 -5.98 -14.88
CA THR A 64 -20.17 -7.01 -15.43
C THR A 64 -19.91 -6.84 -16.92
N ASP A 65 -18.68 -7.11 -17.33
CA ASP A 65 -18.18 -6.98 -18.71
C ASP A 65 -18.29 -5.57 -19.31
N LYS A 66 -18.55 -4.54 -18.48
CA LYS A 66 -18.55 -3.15 -18.92
C LYS A 66 -17.22 -2.48 -18.63
N THR A 67 -16.81 -1.62 -19.56
CA THR A 67 -15.72 -0.68 -19.36
C THR A 67 -16.29 0.72 -19.33
N LEU A 68 -16.00 1.51 -18.29
CA LEU A 68 -16.34 2.92 -18.21
C LEU A 68 -15.06 3.76 -18.09
N ASN A 69 -14.88 4.68 -19.03
CA ASN A 69 -13.87 5.74 -18.96
C ASN A 69 -14.54 6.99 -18.38
N LEU A 70 -14.37 7.19 -17.08
CA LEU A 70 -14.89 8.33 -16.34
C LEU A 70 -13.84 9.44 -16.26
N ASP A 71 -14.12 10.55 -16.92
CA ASP A 71 -13.39 11.81 -16.75
C ASP A 71 -14.15 12.74 -15.81
N LEU A 72 -13.55 13.02 -14.66
CA LEU A 72 -14.13 13.89 -13.64
C LEU A 72 -14.17 15.36 -14.10
N ASN A 73 -13.29 15.79 -15.01
CA ASN A 73 -13.29 17.13 -15.60
C ASN A 73 -13.46 18.28 -14.57
N GLY A 74 -12.79 18.18 -13.43
CA GLY A 74 -12.84 19.14 -12.34
C GLY A 74 -14.12 19.10 -11.48
N HIS A 75 -15.03 18.16 -11.76
CA HIS A 75 -16.30 18.01 -11.06
C HIS A 75 -16.28 16.89 -10.03
N LYS A 76 -17.28 16.92 -9.15
CA LYS A 76 -17.40 16.00 -8.03
C LYS A 76 -18.57 15.05 -8.16
N ILE A 77 -18.35 13.80 -7.75
CA ILE A 77 -19.39 12.83 -7.42
C ILE A 77 -19.37 12.67 -5.89
N GLU A 78 -20.36 13.22 -5.20
CA GLU A 78 -20.46 13.19 -3.75
C GLU A 78 -21.61 12.28 -3.32
N TRP A 79 -21.26 11.11 -2.80
CA TRP A 79 -22.21 10.19 -2.20
C TRP A 79 -22.20 10.33 -0.68
N THR A 80 -23.37 10.51 -0.08
CA THR A 80 -23.54 10.51 1.39
C THR A 80 -24.19 9.22 1.85
N ALA A 81 -23.51 8.48 2.73
CA ALA A 81 -24.04 7.25 3.32
C ALA A 81 -25.15 7.56 4.34
N ASN A 82 -26.38 7.70 3.86
CA ASN A 82 -27.60 7.82 4.67
C ASN A 82 -28.35 6.48 4.75
N GLY A 83 -29.19 6.34 5.77
CA GLY A 83 -30.01 5.15 6.00
C GLY A 83 -29.71 4.44 7.32
N GLY A 84 -30.57 3.48 7.68
CA GLY A 84 -30.42 2.63 8.87
C GLY A 84 -29.24 1.66 8.76
N LYS A 85 -29.42 0.37 9.04
CA LYS A 85 -28.34 -0.62 8.84
C LYS A 85 -28.16 -0.90 7.34
N LEU A 86 -27.19 -0.24 6.69
CA LEU A 86 -26.76 -0.55 5.31
C LEU A 86 -26.14 -1.96 5.23
N GLU A 87 -26.58 -2.71 4.23
CA GLU A 87 -25.99 -4.00 3.82
C GLU A 87 -24.53 -3.84 3.39
N ALA A 88 -23.77 -4.94 3.35
CA ALA A 88 -22.31 -4.89 3.18
C ALA A 88 -21.86 -4.10 1.93
N ARG A 89 -22.57 -4.26 0.81
CA ARG A 89 -22.35 -3.56 -0.48
C ARG A 89 -22.94 -2.15 -0.54
N ALA A 90 -23.95 -1.85 0.29
CA ALA A 90 -24.63 -0.55 0.32
C ALA A 90 -23.81 0.59 0.96
N ARG A 91 -22.54 0.32 1.31
CA ARG A 91 -21.63 1.22 2.04
C ARG A 91 -20.59 1.89 1.15
N PHE A 92 -20.70 1.72 -0.16
CA PHE A 92 -19.75 2.21 -1.16
C PHE A 92 -20.42 3.20 -2.10
N ALA A 93 -19.73 4.27 -2.44
CA ALA A 93 -20.18 5.23 -3.45
C ALA A 93 -20.26 4.58 -4.83
N ILE A 94 -19.28 3.74 -5.16
CA ILE A 94 -19.18 3.01 -6.43
C ILE A 94 -18.89 1.53 -6.16
N VAL A 95 -19.58 0.66 -6.90
CA VAL A 95 -19.27 -0.77 -6.99
C VAL A 95 -18.84 -1.08 -8.41
N VAL A 96 -17.67 -1.68 -8.59
CA VAL A 96 -17.18 -2.20 -9.86
C VAL A 96 -17.35 -3.71 -9.82
N GLU A 97 -18.26 -4.27 -10.62
CA GLU A 97 -18.53 -5.71 -10.60
C GLU A 97 -17.39 -6.53 -11.23
N GLU A 98 -17.43 -7.83 -10.97
CA GLU A 98 -16.54 -8.81 -11.59
C GLU A 98 -16.61 -8.71 -13.12
N GLY A 99 -15.46 -8.78 -13.80
CA GLY A 99 -15.33 -8.57 -15.25
C GLY A 99 -15.41 -7.11 -15.72
N ALA A 100 -15.80 -6.17 -14.86
CA ALA A 100 -15.89 -4.76 -15.22
C ALA A 100 -14.54 -4.03 -15.11
N THR A 101 -14.39 -2.94 -15.86
CA THR A 101 -13.21 -2.06 -15.83
C THR A 101 -13.61 -0.59 -15.69
N LEU A 102 -13.24 0.04 -14.59
CA LEU A 102 -13.41 1.47 -14.37
C LEU A 102 -12.07 2.19 -14.57
N ASN A 103 -12.01 3.07 -15.57
CA ASN A 103 -10.88 3.94 -15.81
C ASN A 103 -11.25 5.35 -15.34
N ILE A 104 -10.47 5.93 -14.43
CA ILE A 104 -10.72 7.24 -13.84
C ILE A 104 -9.63 8.21 -14.28
N SER A 105 -10.04 9.36 -14.78
CA SER A 105 -9.18 10.51 -14.99
C SER A 105 -9.86 11.78 -14.52
N ASP A 106 -9.08 12.84 -14.41
CA ASP A 106 -9.54 14.20 -14.25
C ASP A 106 -8.75 15.07 -15.24
N SER A 107 -9.43 15.52 -16.30
CA SER A 107 -8.89 16.46 -17.28
C SER A 107 -8.99 17.93 -16.82
N GLY A 108 -9.77 18.17 -15.77
CA GLY A 108 -9.90 19.47 -15.12
C GLY A 108 -8.97 19.61 -13.93
N THR A 109 -9.45 20.28 -12.89
CA THR A 109 -8.73 20.49 -11.63
C THR A 109 -9.60 20.11 -10.45
N ASP A 110 -9.05 19.35 -9.51
CA ASP A 110 -9.71 18.96 -8.26
C ASP A 110 -11.00 18.13 -8.43
N GLY A 111 -11.15 17.44 -9.57
CA GLY A 111 -12.22 16.48 -9.79
C GLY A 111 -12.14 15.34 -8.77
N ALA A 112 -13.27 14.99 -8.16
CA ALA A 112 -13.27 14.09 -7.01
C ALA A 112 -14.46 13.13 -6.94
N ILE A 113 -14.23 11.93 -6.40
CA ILE A 113 -15.26 11.02 -5.91
C ILE A 113 -15.19 11.05 -4.39
N LYS A 114 -16.27 11.45 -3.73
CA LYS A 114 -16.32 11.58 -2.27
C LYS A 114 -17.38 10.69 -1.67
N ALA A 115 -16.99 9.90 -0.68
CA ALA A 115 -17.89 9.10 0.14
C ALA A 115 -17.95 9.68 1.56
N LEU A 116 -19.06 10.35 1.88
CA LEU A 116 -19.28 11.06 3.12
C LEU A 116 -20.15 10.22 4.05
N LYS A 117 -19.90 10.23 5.36
CA LYS A 117 -20.82 9.65 6.33
C LYS A 117 -22.00 10.60 6.57
N GLY A 118 -23.20 10.08 6.38
CA GLY A 118 -24.42 10.74 6.81
C GLY A 118 -24.92 10.17 8.12
N THR A 119 -26.17 9.70 8.12
CA THR A 119 -26.88 9.17 9.30
C THR A 119 -26.63 7.68 9.60
N PHE A 120 -25.86 6.99 8.75
CA PHE A 120 -25.55 5.56 8.91
C PHE A 120 -24.81 5.25 10.22
N VAL A 121 -25.24 4.20 10.92
CA VAL A 121 -24.62 3.69 12.16
C VAL A 121 -24.41 2.16 12.10
N LYS A 122 -23.16 1.71 12.26
CA LYS A 122 -22.73 0.32 12.49
C LYS A 122 -21.42 0.29 13.29
N VAL A 123 -21.13 -0.85 13.91
CA VAL A 123 -19.78 -1.17 14.40
C VAL A 123 -18.80 -1.13 13.21
N ASN A 124 -17.72 -0.34 13.29
CA ASN A 124 -16.70 -0.06 12.24
C ASN A 124 -17.16 0.91 11.13
N ASP A 125 -17.75 2.02 11.60
CA ASP A 125 -18.38 3.11 10.86
C ASP A 125 -17.47 3.87 9.89
N GLY A 126 -17.97 4.01 8.66
CA GLY A 126 -17.56 5.06 7.74
C GLY A 126 -17.92 4.70 6.29
N ALA A 127 -18.27 5.74 5.53
CA ALA A 127 -18.53 5.64 4.10
C ALA A 127 -17.24 5.26 3.35
N ARG A 128 -17.38 4.46 2.29
CA ARG A 128 -16.25 3.96 1.50
C ARG A 128 -16.39 4.44 0.06
N GLY A 129 -15.27 4.69 -0.60
CA GLY A 129 -15.26 5.16 -2.00
C GLY A 129 -15.69 4.04 -2.95
N ILE A 130 -14.74 3.16 -3.30
CA ILE A 130 -14.91 2.14 -4.33
C ILE A 130 -14.85 0.74 -3.73
N ALA A 131 -15.83 -0.11 -4.03
CA ALA A 131 -15.71 -1.56 -3.92
C ALA A 131 -15.35 -2.13 -5.29
N ASN A 132 -14.11 -2.58 -5.45
CA ASN A 132 -13.63 -3.16 -6.70
C ASN A 132 -13.71 -4.68 -6.64
N TYR A 133 -14.51 -5.28 -7.52
CA TYR A 133 -14.54 -6.73 -7.80
C TYR A 133 -13.95 -7.08 -9.18
N GLY A 134 -13.59 -6.08 -9.98
CA GLY A 134 -13.02 -6.22 -11.32
C GLY A 134 -11.68 -5.52 -11.44
N THR A 135 -11.61 -4.53 -12.34
CA THR A 135 -10.40 -3.71 -12.59
C THR A 135 -10.69 -2.23 -12.38
N VAL A 136 -9.82 -1.54 -11.64
CA VAL A 136 -9.86 -0.08 -11.49
C VAL A 136 -8.52 0.53 -11.88
N ASN A 137 -8.52 1.43 -12.85
CA ASN A 137 -7.33 2.19 -13.26
C ASN A 137 -7.52 3.66 -12.94
N ILE A 138 -6.58 4.27 -12.23
CA ILE A 138 -6.65 5.67 -11.79
C ILE A 138 -5.47 6.42 -12.42
N LYS A 139 -5.77 7.33 -13.34
CA LYS A 139 -4.77 8.19 -14.00
C LYS A 139 -4.59 9.52 -13.26
N SER A 140 -5.69 10.13 -12.85
CA SER A 140 -5.72 11.37 -12.06
C SER A 140 -7.06 11.50 -11.31
N GLY A 141 -7.25 12.60 -10.59
CA GLY A 141 -8.44 12.84 -9.75
C GLY A 141 -8.25 12.43 -8.30
N ILE A 142 -9.27 12.70 -7.49
CA ILE A 142 -9.25 12.46 -6.03
C ILE A 142 -10.34 11.44 -5.69
N ILE A 143 -10.03 10.45 -4.87
CA ILE A 143 -11.02 9.61 -4.20
C ILE A 143 -10.84 9.79 -2.71
N GLU A 144 -11.86 10.37 -2.07
CA GLU A 144 -11.85 10.68 -0.64
C GLU A 144 -13.01 9.98 0.05
N SER A 145 -12.75 9.42 1.22
CA SER A 145 -13.78 8.73 2.00
C SER A 145 -13.49 8.83 3.48
N GLU A 146 -14.50 8.59 4.31
CA GLU A 146 -14.28 8.51 5.75
C GLU A 146 -13.49 7.25 6.14
N TYR A 147 -13.86 6.09 5.58
CA TYR A 147 -13.25 4.81 5.99
C TYR A 147 -12.15 4.33 5.06
N ALA A 148 -12.48 3.91 3.83
CA ALA A 148 -11.45 3.52 2.87
C ALA A 148 -11.77 4.03 1.48
N ALA A 149 -10.76 4.60 0.81
CA ALA A 149 -10.95 5.16 -0.52
C ALA A 149 -11.24 4.05 -1.52
N MET A 150 -10.55 2.91 -1.41
CA MET A 150 -10.78 1.75 -2.26
C MET A 150 -10.59 0.43 -1.52
N TYR A 151 -11.52 -0.50 -1.74
CA TYR A 151 -11.39 -1.91 -1.39
C TYR A 151 -11.23 -2.74 -2.65
N LEU A 152 -10.27 -3.66 -2.63
CA LEU A 152 -10.19 -4.76 -3.59
C LEU A 152 -10.84 -5.99 -2.94
N TYR A 153 -11.98 -6.41 -3.49
CA TYR A 153 -12.69 -7.62 -3.13
C TYR A 153 -12.60 -8.62 -4.28
N ALA A 154 -12.54 -9.91 -3.97
CA ALA A 154 -12.83 -10.94 -4.95
C ALA A 154 -13.72 -11.97 -4.29
N ASN A 155 -14.68 -12.45 -5.06
CA ASN A 155 -15.26 -13.74 -4.75
C ASN A 155 -14.20 -14.81 -5.05
N SER A 156 -14.27 -15.95 -4.37
CA SER A 156 -13.20 -16.96 -4.23
C SER A 156 -12.60 -17.57 -5.51
N LYS A 157 -12.96 -17.09 -6.71
CA LYS A 157 -12.55 -17.64 -8.00
C LYS A 157 -11.75 -16.69 -8.92
N ASP A 158 -11.82 -15.37 -8.71
CA ASP A 158 -11.31 -14.39 -9.68
C ASP A 158 -10.22 -13.47 -9.11
N SER A 159 -9.35 -12.95 -9.98
CA SER A 159 -8.32 -11.97 -9.62
C SER A 159 -8.85 -10.55 -9.77
N VAL A 160 -8.90 -9.80 -8.68
CA VAL A 160 -9.19 -8.36 -8.67
C VAL A 160 -7.91 -7.56 -8.85
N SER A 161 -7.95 -6.47 -9.63
CA SER A 161 -6.78 -5.63 -9.85
C SER A 161 -7.08 -4.13 -9.77
N ALA A 162 -6.08 -3.35 -9.33
CA ALA A 162 -6.12 -1.91 -9.50
C ALA A 162 -4.72 -1.34 -9.79
N VAL A 163 -4.68 -0.35 -10.67
CA VAL A 163 -3.46 0.37 -11.06
C VAL A 163 -3.66 1.86 -10.86
N MET A 164 -2.70 2.52 -10.21
CA MET A 164 -2.69 3.96 -9.96
C MET A 164 -1.47 4.60 -10.63
N ASP A 165 -1.71 5.34 -11.70
CA ASP A 165 -0.70 6.11 -12.46
C ASP A 165 -0.62 7.58 -12.01
N GLY A 166 -1.49 8.00 -11.10
CA GLY A 166 -1.56 9.34 -10.55
C GLY A 166 -2.78 9.54 -9.67
N GLY A 167 -3.11 10.79 -9.37
CA GLY A 167 -4.25 11.15 -8.52
C GLY A 167 -3.98 10.95 -7.02
N LYS A 168 -5.06 11.00 -6.23
CA LYS A 168 -5.00 10.91 -4.77
C LYS A 168 -6.08 10.00 -4.20
N LEU A 169 -5.70 9.05 -3.35
CA LEU A 169 -6.60 8.23 -2.54
C LEU A 169 -6.48 8.64 -1.07
N GLN A 170 -7.60 8.94 -0.40
CA GLN A 170 -7.58 9.34 1.01
C GLN A 170 -8.76 8.76 1.82
N GLY A 171 -8.47 8.30 3.02
CA GLY A 171 -9.45 7.91 4.04
C GLY A 171 -8.76 7.38 5.29
N ARG A 172 -9.49 6.89 6.30
CA ARG A 172 -8.86 6.19 7.44
C ARG A 172 -7.90 5.09 6.95
N TYR A 173 -8.27 4.41 5.89
CA TYR A 173 -7.44 3.56 5.04
C TYR A 173 -7.38 4.17 3.63
N GLY A 174 -6.23 4.11 2.97
CA GLY A 174 -6.16 4.47 1.56
C GLY A 174 -6.73 3.36 0.69
N VAL A 175 -6.01 2.25 0.62
CA VAL A 175 -6.36 1.04 -0.14
C VAL A 175 -6.36 -0.17 0.78
N VAL A 176 -7.39 -1.01 0.67
CA VAL A 176 -7.49 -2.26 1.42
C VAL A 176 -7.61 -3.45 0.47
N LEU A 177 -6.72 -4.43 0.63
CA LEU A 177 -6.73 -5.68 -0.12
C LEU A 177 -7.47 -6.74 0.70
N PHE A 178 -8.69 -7.06 0.27
CA PHE A 178 -9.60 -7.96 0.97
C PHE A 178 -10.06 -9.10 0.05
N ALA A 179 -9.09 -9.70 -0.66
CA ALA A 179 -9.33 -10.74 -1.64
C ALA A 179 -8.12 -11.64 -1.85
N LYS A 180 -8.37 -12.92 -2.12
CA LYS A 180 -7.32 -13.81 -2.60
C LYS A 180 -6.79 -13.32 -3.96
N LYS A 181 -5.48 -13.36 -4.17
CA LYS A 181 -4.85 -12.95 -5.45
C LYS A 181 -5.17 -11.51 -5.87
N ALA A 182 -5.53 -10.62 -4.94
CA ALA A 182 -5.64 -9.20 -5.24
C ALA A 182 -4.29 -8.66 -5.74
N SER A 183 -4.33 -7.87 -6.82
CA SER A 183 -3.17 -7.14 -7.31
C SER A 183 -3.37 -5.64 -7.21
N PHE A 184 -2.41 -4.94 -6.62
CA PHE A 184 -2.40 -3.49 -6.58
C PHE A 184 -1.05 -2.94 -7.02
N THR A 185 -1.06 -2.02 -7.98
CA THR A 185 0.15 -1.34 -8.46
C THR A 185 -0.01 0.17 -8.34
N ILE A 186 0.99 0.84 -7.78
CA ILE A 186 1.12 2.30 -7.83
C ILE A 186 2.39 2.67 -8.60
N ASN A 187 2.22 3.45 -9.66
CA ASN A 187 3.28 4.02 -10.47
C ASN A 187 3.58 5.46 -10.06
N ALA A 188 2.53 6.24 -9.76
CA ALA A 188 2.64 7.59 -9.21
C ALA A 188 1.35 8.01 -8.48
N GLY A 189 1.34 9.22 -7.92
CA GLY A 189 0.22 9.77 -7.16
C GLY A 189 0.42 9.69 -5.65
N THR A 190 -0.65 9.86 -4.88
CA THR A 190 -0.60 9.90 -3.42
C THR A 190 -1.67 9.03 -2.80
N ILE A 191 -1.29 8.18 -1.86
CA ILE A 191 -2.21 7.43 -1.00
C ILE A 191 -1.98 7.92 0.43
N LYS A 192 -3.02 8.45 1.06
CA LYS A 192 -2.94 9.01 2.41
C LYS A 192 -3.96 8.37 3.34
N ALA A 193 -3.47 7.75 4.41
CA ALA A 193 -4.29 7.33 5.52
C ALA A 193 -4.47 8.47 6.53
N THR A 194 -5.68 8.58 7.08
CA THR A 194 -6.03 9.56 8.11
C THR A 194 -6.65 8.90 9.34
N PRO A 195 -6.04 7.86 9.94
CA PRO A 195 -6.57 7.25 11.13
C PRO A 195 -6.39 8.14 12.36
N ALA A 196 -7.24 7.94 13.36
CA ALA A 196 -7.14 8.64 14.64
C ALA A 196 -5.99 8.10 15.52
N SER A 197 -5.63 6.83 15.33
CA SER A 197 -4.58 6.08 16.04
C SER A 197 -3.79 5.22 15.03
N ILE A 198 -2.99 4.26 15.50
CA ILE A 198 -2.22 3.36 14.63
C ILE A 198 -3.10 2.38 13.82
N GLU A 199 -4.39 2.27 14.16
CA GLU A 199 -5.37 1.41 13.48
C GLU A 199 -5.78 1.99 12.11
N GLY A 200 -4.91 1.82 11.13
CA GLY A 200 -5.07 2.30 9.78
C GLY A 200 -3.78 2.16 8.99
N GLY A 201 -3.92 2.01 7.67
CA GLY A 201 -2.78 2.02 6.78
C GLY A 201 -3.09 2.70 5.46
N ALA A 202 -2.08 3.31 4.84
CA ALA A 202 -2.25 3.84 3.49
C ALA A 202 -2.51 2.69 2.52
N ILE A 203 -1.77 1.58 2.67
CA ILE A 203 -2.09 0.31 2.02
C ILE A 203 -2.16 -0.78 3.10
N SER A 204 -3.32 -1.43 3.22
CA SER A 204 -3.54 -2.48 4.22
C SER A 204 -4.00 -3.79 3.56
N GLY A 205 -3.31 -4.87 3.88
CA GLY A 205 -3.77 -6.22 3.59
C GLY A 205 -4.68 -6.81 4.67
N ASN A 206 -4.99 -8.10 4.53
CA ASN A 206 -5.77 -8.83 5.52
C ASN A 206 -5.22 -10.24 5.69
N GLY A 207 -4.72 -10.56 6.88
CA GLY A 207 -4.09 -11.84 7.14
C GLY A 207 -5.05 -12.97 7.55
N SER A 208 -6.37 -12.77 7.44
CA SER A 208 -7.34 -13.84 7.69
C SER A 208 -7.32 -14.87 6.56
N ASP A 209 -7.77 -16.09 6.87
CA ASP A 209 -7.86 -17.19 5.91
C ASP A 209 -8.64 -16.78 4.65
N GLY A 210 -8.06 -17.09 3.49
CA GLY A 210 -8.69 -16.82 2.18
C GLY A 210 -8.30 -15.50 1.52
N TYR A 211 -7.50 -14.64 2.15
CA TYR A 211 -7.06 -13.35 1.58
C TYR A 211 -5.57 -13.30 1.19
N GLY A 212 -4.95 -14.46 1.01
CA GLY A 212 -3.54 -14.60 0.61
C GLY A 212 -3.27 -14.48 -0.90
N ASP A 213 -2.05 -14.80 -1.28
CA ASP A 213 -1.50 -14.76 -2.65
C ASP A 213 -1.57 -13.37 -3.30
N THR A 214 -1.62 -12.30 -2.51
CA THR A 214 -1.69 -10.93 -3.01
C THR A 214 -0.40 -10.49 -3.70
N VAL A 215 -0.49 -9.52 -4.61
CA VAL A 215 0.68 -8.88 -5.23
C VAL A 215 0.53 -7.37 -5.14
N ILE A 216 1.39 -6.72 -4.36
CA ILE A 216 1.44 -5.26 -4.21
C ILE A 216 2.75 -4.78 -4.82
N THR A 217 2.69 -3.83 -5.76
CA THR A 217 3.86 -3.27 -6.43
C THR A 217 3.90 -1.75 -6.29
N ILE A 218 4.98 -1.23 -5.71
CA ILE A 218 5.25 0.19 -5.52
C ILE A 218 6.38 0.58 -6.46
N ASN A 219 6.05 1.21 -7.59
CA ASN A 219 7.04 1.74 -8.53
C ASN A 219 7.39 3.21 -8.24
N GLY A 220 6.46 3.95 -7.64
CA GLY A 220 6.62 5.37 -7.32
C GLY A 220 5.46 5.93 -6.49
N GLY A 221 5.38 7.26 -6.40
CA GLY A 221 4.35 7.96 -5.64
C GLY A 221 4.67 8.13 -4.14
N THR A 222 3.72 8.69 -3.42
CA THR A 222 3.80 8.94 -1.97
C THR A 222 2.75 8.14 -1.24
N ILE A 223 3.16 7.31 -0.28
CA ILE A 223 2.31 6.48 0.57
C ILE A 223 2.46 6.97 2.01
N ASP A 224 1.52 7.80 2.46
CA ASP A 224 1.52 8.45 3.77
C ASP A 224 0.52 7.77 4.71
N GLY A 225 1.01 6.92 5.61
CA GLY A 225 0.23 6.28 6.67
C GLY A 225 -0.32 7.24 7.73
N GLY A 226 0.12 8.51 7.74
CA GLY A 226 -0.26 9.47 8.75
C GLY A 226 0.11 8.99 10.16
N LYS A 227 -0.89 8.86 11.04
CA LYS A 227 -0.74 8.29 12.39
C LYS A 227 -0.78 6.75 12.41
N GLY A 228 -1.06 6.13 11.27
CA GLY A 228 -1.07 4.69 11.06
C GLY A 228 0.24 4.18 10.46
N ILE A 229 0.14 3.06 9.75
CA ILE A 229 1.25 2.43 9.04
C ILE A 229 1.25 2.88 7.57
N GLY A 230 2.43 3.07 6.97
CA GLY A 230 2.52 3.25 5.52
C GLY A 230 1.96 2.04 4.77
N ILE A 231 2.56 0.86 4.96
CA ILE A 231 2.08 -0.40 4.38
C ILE A 231 1.99 -1.49 5.44
N TYR A 232 0.81 -2.12 5.55
CA TYR A 232 0.58 -3.28 6.39
C TYR A 232 0.36 -4.54 5.53
N HIS A 233 1.28 -5.50 5.59
CA HIS A 233 1.28 -6.73 4.79
C HIS A 233 1.21 -7.99 5.69
N PRO A 234 0.01 -8.37 6.17
CA PRO A 234 -0.18 -9.52 7.07
C PRO A 234 -0.53 -10.87 6.43
N GLN A 235 -0.60 -10.96 5.11
CA GLN A 235 -1.04 -12.16 4.38
C GLN A 235 0.07 -12.79 3.56
N SER A 236 -0.12 -14.04 3.12
CA SER A 236 0.71 -14.58 2.05
C SER A 236 0.59 -13.71 0.79
N GLY A 237 1.69 -13.54 0.07
CA GLY A 237 1.73 -12.64 -1.07
C GLY A 237 3.11 -12.05 -1.27
N LYS A 238 3.21 -11.14 -2.24
CA LYS A 238 4.44 -10.45 -2.60
C LYS A 238 4.23 -8.95 -2.52
N LEU A 239 5.15 -8.28 -1.83
CA LEU A 239 5.28 -6.83 -1.80
C LEU A 239 6.58 -6.46 -2.51
N TYR A 240 6.45 -5.74 -3.63
CA TYR A 240 7.57 -5.20 -4.40
C TYR A 240 7.67 -3.69 -4.15
N ILE A 241 8.84 -3.22 -3.73
CA ILE A 241 9.13 -1.79 -3.55
C ILE A 241 10.33 -1.44 -4.45
N ASN A 242 10.01 -0.90 -5.62
CA ASN A 242 11.00 -0.48 -6.61
C ASN A 242 11.34 1.01 -6.48
N GLY A 243 10.41 1.81 -5.93
CA GLY A 243 10.54 3.25 -5.77
C GLY A 243 9.51 3.83 -4.80
N GLY A 244 9.35 5.16 -4.85
CA GLY A 244 8.37 5.89 -4.05
C GLY A 244 8.85 6.28 -2.64
N GLU A 245 8.01 7.04 -1.96
CA GLU A 245 8.20 7.51 -0.58
C GLU A 245 7.10 6.96 0.31
N ILE A 246 7.46 6.13 1.29
CA ILE A 246 6.54 5.47 2.22
C ILE A 246 6.81 6.01 3.62
N SER A 247 5.77 6.49 4.30
CA SER A 247 5.89 7.04 5.66
C SER A 247 4.76 6.62 6.58
N GLY A 248 4.99 6.63 7.89
CA GLY A 248 3.97 6.44 8.91
C GLY A 248 4.52 6.55 10.34
N CYS A 249 3.69 6.20 11.32
CA CYS A 249 4.20 5.83 12.65
C CYS A 249 5.18 4.66 12.52
N ASP A 250 4.75 3.65 11.77
CA ASP A 250 5.59 2.59 11.24
C ASP A 250 5.60 2.70 9.71
N GLY A 251 6.74 2.45 9.08
CA GLY A 251 6.85 2.56 7.63
C GLY A 251 6.15 1.41 6.92
N VAL A 252 6.73 0.21 7.03
CA VAL A 252 6.22 -1.03 6.46
C VAL A 252 6.25 -2.13 7.52
N GLN A 253 5.13 -2.85 7.67
CA GLN A 253 5.07 -4.05 8.51
C GLN A 253 4.73 -5.27 7.68
N VAL A 254 5.56 -6.30 7.80
CA VAL A 254 5.37 -7.61 7.18
C VAL A 254 5.16 -8.64 8.29
N LYS A 255 3.96 -9.23 8.34
CA LYS A 255 3.63 -10.32 9.28
C LYS A 255 3.49 -11.69 8.60
N ALA A 256 3.36 -11.70 7.28
CA ALA A 256 3.45 -12.87 6.42
C ALA A 256 3.81 -12.42 5.00
N GLY A 257 4.24 -13.33 4.13
CA GLY A 257 4.56 -13.04 2.73
C GLY A 257 6.02 -12.66 2.48
N SER A 258 6.30 -12.23 1.24
CA SER A 258 7.65 -11.84 0.81
C SER A 258 7.72 -10.36 0.47
N LEU A 259 8.75 -9.68 0.98
CA LEU A 259 9.15 -8.34 0.55
C LEU A 259 10.36 -8.42 -0.37
N GLU A 260 10.33 -7.71 -1.50
CA GLU A 260 11.50 -7.41 -2.32
C GLU A 260 11.59 -5.90 -2.54
N MET A 261 12.65 -5.29 -2.01
CA MET A 261 12.92 -3.85 -2.11
C MET A 261 14.21 -3.62 -2.89
N THR A 262 14.12 -2.89 -4.01
CA THR A 262 15.27 -2.55 -4.87
C THR A 262 15.58 -1.05 -4.87
N GLY A 263 14.64 -0.24 -4.39
CA GLY A 263 14.75 1.21 -4.31
C GLY A 263 13.65 1.81 -3.44
N GLY A 264 13.46 3.12 -3.53
CA GLY A 264 12.49 3.86 -2.73
C GLY A 264 12.99 4.18 -1.31
N LYS A 265 12.18 4.97 -0.60
CA LYS A 265 12.46 5.43 0.77
C LYS A 265 11.32 5.05 1.70
N ILE A 266 11.66 4.40 2.82
CA ILE A 266 10.74 4.11 3.92
C ILE A 266 11.15 4.94 5.13
N THR A 267 10.19 5.67 5.72
CA THR A 267 10.43 6.50 6.91
C THR A 267 9.43 6.20 8.01
N ALA A 268 9.92 6.07 9.25
CA ALA A 268 9.09 5.92 10.44
C ALA A 268 9.34 7.04 11.44
N SER A 269 8.25 7.56 12.01
CA SER A 269 8.26 8.65 12.98
C SER A 269 7.63 8.29 14.32
N GLY A 270 7.08 7.07 14.43
CA GLY A 270 6.44 6.56 15.64
C GLY A 270 7.37 6.55 16.84
N VAL A 271 6.78 6.52 18.02
CA VAL A 271 7.52 6.38 19.28
C VAL A 271 8.21 5.01 19.28
N ALA A 272 9.45 4.96 19.76
CA ALA A 272 10.16 3.70 19.91
C ALA A 272 9.45 2.79 20.92
N ALA A 273 9.25 1.54 20.53
CA ALA A 273 8.83 0.47 21.42
C ALA A 273 9.91 -0.63 21.41
N GLU A 274 9.98 -1.39 22.51
CA GLU A 274 10.89 -2.53 22.64
C GLU A 274 10.12 -3.85 22.54
N PRO A 275 10.73 -4.91 21.98
CA PRO A 275 10.12 -6.24 21.96
C PRO A 275 10.06 -6.88 23.38
N PRO A 276 9.10 -7.80 23.63
CA PRO A 276 8.08 -8.26 22.70
C PRO A 276 6.99 -7.20 22.52
N TYR A 277 6.59 -6.96 21.28
CA TYR A 277 5.67 -5.87 20.96
C TYR A 277 4.22 -6.23 21.33
N GLU A 278 3.51 -5.32 22.00
CA GLU A 278 2.09 -5.50 22.29
C GLU A 278 1.27 -5.45 20.98
N SER A 279 0.26 -6.32 20.86
CA SER A 279 -0.79 -6.20 19.83
C SER A 279 -2.05 -5.73 20.53
N ASP A 280 -2.27 -4.43 20.61
CA ASP A 280 -3.54 -3.87 21.06
C ASP A 280 -4.61 -3.86 19.94
N SER A 281 -4.18 -4.06 18.69
CA SER A 281 -4.97 -4.07 17.46
C SER A 281 -4.37 -5.02 16.40
N THR A 282 -4.88 -4.99 15.16
CA THR A 282 -4.31 -5.73 14.02
C THR A 282 -2.88 -5.27 13.70
N GLU A 283 -2.62 -3.97 13.83
CA GLU A 283 -1.35 -3.28 13.66
C GLU A 283 -0.53 -3.25 14.96
N THR A 284 0.80 -3.19 14.87
CA THR A 284 1.70 -3.23 16.05
C THR A 284 2.58 -1.99 16.10
N ALA A 285 2.47 -1.13 17.11
CA ALA A 285 3.31 0.06 17.17
C ALA A 285 4.78 -0.30 17.49
N THR A 286 5.69 -0.10 16.54
CA THR A 286 7.13 -0.30 16.77
C THR A 286 7.93 0.99 16.58
N GLY A 287 7.47 1.92 15.73
CA GLY A 287 8.25 3.09 15.35
C GLY A 287 9.40 2.77 14.39
N THR A 288 9.39 1.61 13.74
CA THR A 288 10.46 1.11 12.86
C THR A 288 10.12 1.39 11.40
N ALA A 289 11.14 1.63 10.56
CA ALA A 289 10.94 1.79 9.13
C ALA A 289 10.44 0.48 8.48
N LEU A 290 11.11 -0.65 8.72
CA LEU A 290 10.64 -1.98 8.31
C LEU A 290 10.56 -2.94 9.51
N SER A 291 9.37 -3.45 9.80
CA SER A 291 9.17 -4.47 10.84
C SER A 291 8.78 -5.82 10.23
N LEU A 292 9.57 -6.85 10.55
CA LEU A 292 9.34 -8.25 10.20
C LEU A 292 8.87 -8.96 11.46
N LEU A 293 7.55 -9.07 11.63
CA LEU A 293 6.97 -9.46 12.92
C LEU A 293 6.31 -10.83 12.84
N SER A 294 6.90 -11.81 13.52
CA SER A 294 6.27 -13.11 13.70
C SER A 294 5.11 -12.97 14.71
N GLN A 295 3.90 -13.22 14.22
CA GLN A 295 2.68 -13.29 15.03
C GLN A 295 1.89 -14.54 14.61
N GLY A 296 1.92 -15.56 15.45
CA GLY A 296 1.26 -16.85 15.26
C GLY A 296 0.61 -17.35 16.55
N ALA A 297 0.49 -18.67 16.73
CA ALA A 297 -0.23 -19.23 17.86
C ALA A 297 0.29 -18.72 19.22
N PRO A 298 -0.61 -18.54 20.22
CA PRO A 298 -2.05 -18.79 20.20
C PRO A 298 -2.88 -17.56 19.77
N SER A 299 -2.25 -16.46 19.31
CA SER A 299 -2.87 -15.14 19.20
C SER A 299 -3.22 -14.69 17.78
N SER A 300 -2.87 -15.44 16.73
CA SER A 300 -3.39 -15.22 15.37
C SER A 300 -3.26 -16.44 14.45
N ASN A 301 -3.99 -16.40 13.33
CA ASN A 301 -3.91 -17.37 12.24
C ASN A 301 -3.14 -16.80 11.03
N TYR A 302 -2.21 -15.85 11.21
CA TYR A 302 -1.50 -15.27 10.06
C TYR A 302 -0.72 -16.37 9.32
N ALA A 303 -1.25 -16.73 8.16
CA ALA A 303 -0.73 -17.83 7.37
C ALA A 303 0.39 -17.33 6.45
N GLY A 304 1.61 -17.83 6.68
CA GLY A 304 2.71 -17.66 5.74
C GLY A 304 4.04 -17.37 6.41
N ASN A 305 5.11 -17.69 5.69
CA ASN A 305 6.47 -17.33 6.06
C ASN A 305 6.72 -15.84 5.82
N ILE A 306 7.63 -15.25 6.59
CA ILE A 306 8.16 -13.91 6.35
C ILE A 306 9.53 -14.05 5.69
N THR A 307 9.67 -13.45 4.50
CA THR A 307 10.94 -13.34 3.79
C THR A 307 11.13 -11.92 3.31
N ALA A 308 12.37 -11.42 3.35
CA ALA A 308 12.69 -10.09 2.86
C ALA A 308 14.00 -10.09 2.08
N LYS A 309 14.01 -9.44 0.92
CA LYS A 309 15.20 -9.12 0.14
C LYS A 309 15.29 -7.62 -0.06
N ILE A 310 16.41 -7.03 0.32
CA ILE A 310 16.70 -5.61 0.17
C ILE A 310 17.98 -5.47 -0.64
N SER A 311 17.93 -4.70 -1.72
CA SER A 311 19.03 -4.50 -2.66
C SER A 311 19.00 -3.09 -3.24
N GLY A 312 19.97 -2.78 -4.10
CA GLY A 312 20.01 -1.52 -4.83
C GLY A 312 20.13 -0.29 -3.92
N GLY A 313 19.40 0.77 -4.27
CA GLY A 313 19.47 2.09 -3.65
C GLY A 313 18.40 2.34 -2.57
N ALA A 314 17.87 1.29 -1.94
CA ALA A 314 16.85 1.38 -0.89
C ALA A 314 17.30 2.26 0.28
N VAL A 315 16.39 3.07 0.83
CA VAL A 315 16.63 3.91 2.02
C VAL A 315 15.60 3.61 3.09
N LEU A 316 16.05 3.22 4.29
CA LEU A 316 15.20 2.94 5.44
C LEU A 316 15.64 3.81 6.61
N GLU A 317 14.74 4.68 7.07
CA GLU A 317 15.01 5.66 8.12
C GLU A 317 13.95 5.59 9.23
N SER A 318 14.34 5.18 10.43
CA SER A 318 13.52 5.42 11.62
C SER A 318 14.11 6.55 12.43
N LYS A 319 13.25 7.52 12.77
CA LYS A 319 13.64 8.65 13.61
C LYS A 319 14.02 8.23 15.03
N ASN A 320 13.25 7.29 15.61
CA ASN A 320 13.31 7.01 17.04
C ASN A 320 13.70 5.57 17.37
N ASN A 321 13.57 4.62 16.45
CA ASN A 321 13.81 3.20 16.69
C ASN A 321 14.77 2.59 15.65
N TYR A 322 14.54 1.34 15.23
CA TYR A 322 15.40 0.66 14.26
C TYR A 322 15.04 0.99 12.80
N ALA A 323 16.02 0.91 11.89
CA ALA A 323 15.69 0.93 10.45
C ALA A 323 15.00 -0.38 10.06
N VAL A 324 15.50 -1.52 10.56
CA VAL A 324 14.86 -2.83 10.41
C VAL A 324 14.77 -3.52 11.75
N VAL A 325 13.60 -4.05 12.08
CA VAL A 325 13.43 -4.96 13.22
C VAL A 325 12.83 -6.28 12.78
N GLU A 326 13.37 -7.37 13.29
CA GLU A 326 12.74 -8.70 13.28
C GLU A 326 12.51 -9.13 14.72
N ALA A 327 11.26 -9.47 15.06
CA ALA A 327 10.92 -9.90 16.40
C ALA A 327 9.58 -10.64 16.46
N PHE A 328 9.22 -11.05 17.68
CA PHE A 328 7.87 -11.53 17.99
C PHE A 328 6.93 -10.40 18.39
N VAL A 329 5.66 -10.58 18.03
CA VAL A 329 4.54 -9.97 18.75
C VAL A 329 4.31 -10.76 20.05
N LYS A 330 4.02 -10.05 21.14
CA LYS A 330 3.85 -10.64 22.47
C LYS A 330 2.79 -11.74 22.47
N GLY A 331 3.13 -12.84 23.14
CA GLY A 331 2.29 -14.03 23.22
C GLY A 331 2.44 -14.99 22.05
N SER A 332 3.07 -14.58 20.93
CA SER A 332 3.38 -15.48 19.81
C SER A 332 4.50 -16.46 20.17
N THR A 333 4.37 -17.71 19.73
CA THR A 333 5.42 -18.74 19.86
C THR A 333 5.99 -19.21 18.53
N ASP A 334 5.31 -18.93 17.41
CA ASP A 334 5.70 -19.47 16.10
C ASP A 334 6.68 -18.54 15.36
N VAL A 335 7.85 -19.07 14.98
CA VAL A 335 8.83 -18.35 14.16
C VAL A 335 8.42 -18.47 12.68
N ASN A 336 7.71 -17.47 12.19
CA ASN A 336 7.31 -17.37 10.79
C ASN A 336 8.41 -16.71 9.92
N PHE A 337 9.34 -15.99 10.54
CA PHE A 337 10.55 -15.51 9.87
C PHE A 337 11.37 -16.66 9.29
N LYS A 338 11.82 -16.51 8.03
CA LYS A 338 12.65 -17.51 7.34
C LYS A 338 13.93 -16.96 6.75
N SER A 339 13.93 -15.72 6.26
CA SER A 339 15.15 -15.15 5.67
C SER A 339 15.08 -13.63 5.54
N LEU A 340 16.23 -13.00 5.73
CA LEU A 340 16.48 -11.60 5.35
C LEU A 340 17.78 -11.54 4.57
N SER A 341 17.73 -11.05 3.33
CA SER A 341 18.92 -10.80 2.52
C SER A 341 19.08 -9.30 2.27
N ILE A 342 20.22 -8.74 2.67
CA ILE A 342 20.58 -7.34 2.43
C ILE A 342 21.84 -7.31 1.56
N GLU A 343 21.63 -6.91 0.30
CA GLU A 343 22.67 -6.80 -0.74
C GLU A 343 23.07 -5.33 -0.97
N GLY A 344 22.29 -4.36 -0.48
CA GLY A 344 22.50 -2.93 -0.67
C GLY A 344 21.53 -2.07 0.14
N GLY A 345 21.64 -0.75 0.01
CA GLY A 345 20.79 0.24 0.68
C GLY A 345 21.43 0.95 1.88
N THR A 346 20.69 1.89 2.45
CA THR A 346 21.09 2.72 3.61
C THR A 346 20.07 2.55 4.73
N PHE A 347 20.57 2.25 5.93
CA PHE A 347 19.78 1.88 7.11
C PHE A 347 20.13 2.81 8.27
N THR A 348 19.23 3.72 8.59
CA THR A 348 19.40 4.70 9.66
C THR A 348 18.32 4.52 10.71
N GLY A 349 18.70 4.11 11.91
CA GLY A 349 17.81 4.05 13.06
C GLY A 349 18.27 4.98 14.19
N GLY A 350 17.31 5.58 14.89
CA GLY A 350 17.55 6.36 16.09
C GLY A 350 18.10 5.55 17.26
N THR A 351 17.74 4.26 17.36
CA THR A 351 18.30 3.32 18.35
C THR A 351 19.53 2.60 17.78
N ALA A 352 19.32 1.87 16.69
CA ALA A 352 20.36 1.17 15.93
C ALA A 352 19.85 0.91 14.50
N ALA A 353 20.72 0.59 13.56
CA ALA A 353 20.29 0.26 12.20
C ALA A 353 19.42 -1.00 12.17
N LEU A 354 19.83 -2.06 12.87
CA LEU A 354 19.20 -3.37 12.82
C LEU A 354 18.99 -3.92 14.24
N SER A 355 17.89 -4.65 14.43
CA SER A 355 17.69 -5.55 15.56
C SER A 355 16.96 -6.80 15.07
N ILE A 356 17.64 -7.95 15.07
CA ILE A 356 17.15 -9.21 14.50
C ILE A 356 17.27 -10.29 15.57
N VAL A 357 16.14 -10.88 15.97
CA VAL A 357 16.07 -11.90 17.01
C VAL A 357 16.49 -13.28 16.46
N HIS A 358 16.01 -13.64 15.27
CA HIS A 358 16.31 -14.89 14.59
C HIS A 358 17.26 -14.66 13.43
N THR A 359 18.50 -15.11 13.57
CA THR A 359 19.55 -14.88 12.58
C THR A 359 19.68 -16.00 11.55
N ASP A 360 18.98 -17.12 11.72
CA ASP A 360 18.92 -18.19 10.73
C ASP A 360 18.34 -17.66 9.40
N GLY A 361 19.08 -17.85 8.30
CA GLY A 361 18.69 -17.36 6.98
C GLY A 361 18.95 -15.86 6.74
N VAL A 362 19.65 -15.19 7.66
CA VAL A 362 20.07 -13.79 7.49
C VAL A 362 21.39 -13.72 6.71
N THR A 363 21.43 -12.89 5.67
CA THR A 363 22.63 -12.64 4.86
C THR A 363 22.82 -11.14 4.62
N LEU A 364 23.92 -10.58 5.11
CA LEU A 364 24.31 -9.19 4.87
C LEU A 364 25.58 -9.18 4.03
N THR A 365 25.45 -8.79 2.76
CA THR A 365 26.57 -8.74 1.80
C THR A 365 26.87 -7.33 1.29
N GLY A 366 25.99 -6.38 1.61
CA GLY A 366 26.16 -4.97 1.26
C GLY A 366 25.39 -4.04 2.19
N GLY A 367 25.41 -2.75 1.86
CA GLY A 367 24.65 -1.72 2.55
C GLY A 367 25.45 -0.88 3.55
N SER A 368 24.80 0.17 4.05
CA SER A 368 25.39 1.16 4.94
C SER A 368 24.49 1.40 6.16
N TYR A 369 25.06 1.35 7.36
CA TYR A 369 24.32 1.20 8.62
C TYR A 369 24.73 2.25 9.64
N SER A 370 23.77 2.86 10.33
CA SER A 370 24.00 3.84 11.41
C SER A 370 24.51 3.26 12.74
N SER A 371 24.68 1.94 12.81
CA SER A 371 25.28 1.22 13.93
C SER A 371 26.02 -0.01 13.41
N ASP A 372 26.92 -0.58 14.22
CA ASP A 372 27.71 -1.75 13.82
C ASP A 372 26.82 -2.98 13.54
N PRO A 373 26.81 -3.53 12.31
CA PRO A 373 26.03 -4.72 11.96
C PRO A 373 26.81 -6.03 12.19
N SER A 374 27.96 -5.99 12.86
CA SER A 374 28.93 -7.11 12.85
C SER A 374 28.44 -8.45 13.40
N ASP A 375 27.36 -8.46 14.17
CA ASP A 375 26.68 -9.68 14.65
C ASP A 375 25.92 -10.42 13.53
N TYR A 376 25.60 -9.74 12.43
CA TYR A 376 24.81 -10.26 11.32
C TYR A 376 25.61 -10.49 10.03
N VAL A 377 26.92 -10.21 10.06
CA VAL A 377 27.80 -10.27 8.89
C VAL A 377 28.74 -11.46 8.98
N ASP A 378 28.74 -12.29 7.94
CA ASP A 378 29.77 -13.32 7.77
C ASP A 378 31.12 -12.67 7.41
N LYS A 379 32.00 -12.55 8.41
CA LYS A 379 33.33 -11.93 8.27
C LYS A 379 34.29 -12.76 7.41
N THR A 380 33.95 -14.01 7.08
CA THR A 380 34.76 -14.81 6.16
C THR A 380 34.55 -14.37 4.70
N SER A 381 33.33 -13.99 4.34
CA SER A 381 32.94 -13.56 3.00
C SER A 381 32.80 -12.04 2.84
N CYS A 382 32.69 -11.27 3.93
CA CYS A 382 32.47 -9.82 3.89
C CYS A 382 33.49 -9.04 4.75
N THR A 383 33.56 -7.73 4.51
CA THR A 383 34.31 -6.75 5.32
C THR A 383 33.40 -5.62 5.77
N ILE A 384 33.68 -5.05 6.95
CA ILE A 384 33.00 -3.89 7.51
C ILE A 384 34.00 -2.74 7.57
N VAL A 385 33.64 -1.60 7.00
CA VAL A 385 34.44 -0.38 7.07
C VAL A 385 33.61 0.68 7.77
N GLU A 386 34.11 1.19 8.89
CA GLU A 386 33.52 2.33 9.58
C GLU A 386 34.16 3.63 9.07
N LYS A 387 33.34 4.60 8.70
CA LYS A 387 33.77 5.95 8.35
C LYS A 387 32.67 6.95 8.70
N ASP A 388 33.05 8.04 9.36
CA ASP A 388 32.14 9.13 9.73
C ASP A 388 30.90 8.66 10.52
N GLY A 389 31.07 7.64 11.38
CA GLY A 389 29.99 7.06 12.20
C GLY A 389 29.04 6.13 11.46
N LEU A 390 29.36 5.77 10.21
CA LEU A 390 28.57 4.87 9.37
C LEU A 390 29.37 3.60 9.06
N PHE A 391 28.73 2.44 9.20
CA PHE A 391 29.32 1.13 8.96
C PHE A 391 28.91 0.65 7.57
N THR A 392 29.86 0.43 6.67
CA THR A 392 29.59 -0.09 5.33
C THR A 392 30.01 -1.56 5.23
N VAL A 393 29.07 -2.42 4.87
CA VAL A 393 29.35 -3.84 4.57
C VAL A 393 29.68 -3.98 3.09
N LYS A 394 30.72 -4.74 2.77
CA LYS A 394 31.11 -5.08 1.41
C LYS A 394 31.46 -6.56 1.31
N GLY A 395 30.84 -7.27 0.38
CA GLY A 395 31.29 -8.60 -0.04
C GLY A 395 32.75 -8.56 -0.50
N LYS A 396 33.54 -9.53 -0.06
CA LYS A 396 34.92 -9.70 -0.55
C LYS A 396 34.84 -10.06 -2.02
N ALA A 397 35.62 -9.36 -2.85
CA ALA A 397 35.75 -9.73 -4.25
C ALA A 397 36.15 -11.21 -4.33
N ALA A 398 35.55 -11.96 -5.26
CA ALA A 398 36.03 -13.30 -5.58
C ALA A 398 37.55 -13.22 -5.83
N PRO A 399 38.35 -14.15 -5.30
CA PRO A 399 39.79 -14.13 -5.55
C PRO A 399 39.98 -14.08 -7.06
N ILE A 400 40.77 -13.10 -7.51
CA ILE A 400 41.16 -13.01 -8.93
C ILE A 400 41.86 -14.33 -9.23
N VAL A 401 41.18 -15.23 -9.92
CA VAL A 401 41.82 -16.41 -10.50
C VAL A 401 42.69 -15.84 -11.61
N THR A 402 43.97 -15.60 -11.31
CA THR A 402 44.95 -15.33 -12.34
C THR A 402 44.87 -16.51 -13.30
N PRO A 403 44.58 -16.30 -14.60
CA PRO A 403 44.63 -17.39 -15.55
C PRO A 403 46.02 -18.01 -15.45
N VAL A 404 46.08 -19.28 -15.06
CA VAL A 404 47.32 -20.03 -15.17
C VAL A 404 47.61 -20.06 -16.67
N LYS A 405 48.63 -19.31 -17.11
CA LYS A 405 49.15 -19.43 -18.48
C LYS A 405 49.43 -20.92 -18.68
N PRO A 406 48.79 -21.59 -19.66
CA PRO A 406 49.11 -22.98 -19.94
C PRO A 406 50.62 -23.08 -20.16
N ALA A 407 51.31 -23.84 -19.31
CA ALA A 407 52.65 -24.28 -19.63
C ALA A 407 52.49 -25.22 -20.82
N LEU A 408 52.97 -24.79 -22.00
CA LEU A 408 53.10 -25.70 -23.12
C LEU A 408 54.05 -26.82 -22.69
N PRO A 409 53.77 -28.09 -23.04
CA PRO A 409 54.71 -29.17 -22.79
C PRO A 409 56.07 -28.83 -23.39
N ASP A 410 57.14 -29.15 -22.67
CA ASP A 410 58.52 -28.97 -23.12
C ASP A 410 58.67 -29.56 -24.54
N GLY A 411 58.98 -28.71 -25.52
CA GLY A 411 59.26 -29.12 -26.90
C GLY A 411 58.39 -28.51 -28.01
N THR A 412 57.60 -27.46 -27.76
CA THR A 412 56.94 -26.72 -28.87
C THR A 412 57.71 -25.45 -29.23
N SER A 413 58.10 -25.37 -30.50
CA SER A 413 58.86 -24.28 -31.14
C SER A 413 58.11 -22.95 -31.13
N ASP A 414 58.85 -21.86 -30.90
CA ASP A 414 58.41 -20.45 -30.82
C ASP A 414 57.97 -19.83 -32.17
N ASP A 415 57.09 -20.48 -32.95
CA ASP A 415 56.57 -19.89 -34.19
C ASP A 415 55.06 -20.08 -34.33
N VAL A 416 54.30 -19.28 -33.58
CA VAL A 416 52.96 -18.86 -34.01
C VAL A 416 52.79 -17.38 -33.68
N THR A 417 52.92 -16.52 -34.69
CA THR A 417 52.49 -15.12 -34.63
C THR A 417 50.96 -15.09 -34.49
N ALA A 418 50.48 -14.92 -33.26
CA ALA A 418 49.08 -14.63 -32.99
C ALA A 418 48.79 -13.14 -33.24
N GLU A 419 47.95 -12.87 -34.24
CA GLU A 419 47.40 -11.56 -34.54
C GLU A 419 46.48 -11.13 -33.37
N ILE A 420 46.81 -10.05 -32.67
CA ILE A 420 45.96 -9.47 -31.62
C ILE A 420 44.83 -8.71 -32.31
N LYS A 421 43.62 -9.31 -32.36
CA LYS A 421 42.39 -8.54 -32.56
C LYS A 421 41.89 -8.04 -31.20
N PRO A 422 41.51 -6.75 -31.06
CA PRO A 422 40.92 -6.24 -29.83
C PRO A 422 39.61 -6.96 -29.53
N ALA A 423 39.46 -7.44 -28.29
CA ALA A 423 38.21 -8.00 -27.79
C ALA A 423 37.13 -6.91 -27.78
N THR A 424 36.12 -7.09 -28.64
CA THR A 424 34.88 -6.31 -28.60
C THR A 424 34.03 -6.85 -27.46
N ALA A 425 33.47 -5.94 -26.66
CA ALA A 425 32.64 -6.26 -25.50
C ALA A 425 31.53 -7.26 -25.84
N VAL A 426 31.49 -8.39 -25.12
CA VAL A 426 30.37 -9.32 -25.16
C VAL A 426 29.25 -8.74 -24.30
N VAL A 427 28.27 -8.14 -24.97
CA VAL A 427 26.94 -7.90 -24.39
C VAL A 427 26.20 -9.24 -24.43
N LEU A 428 26.00 -9.88 -23.27
CA LEU A 428 25.09 -11.01 -23.15
C LEU A 428 23.65 -10.47 -23.06
N GLY A 429 23.04 -10.24 -24.22
CA GLY A 429 21.59 -10.14 -24.34
C GLY A 429 20.99 -11.54 -24.26
N VAL A 430 20.12 -11.77 -23.27
CA VAL A 430 19.31 -12.99 -23.18
C VAL A 430 18.12 -12.83 -24.12
N ASP A 431 18.10 -13.59 -25.22
CA ASP A 431 16.97 -13.70 -26.14
C ASP A 431 15.94 -14.70 -25.58
N THR A 432 14.73 -14.23 -25.36
CA THR A 432 13.58 -14.93 -24.77
C THR A 432 12.69 -15.61 -25.80
N THR A 433 13.24 -16.18 -26.87
CA THR A 433 12.42 -16.91 -27.84
C THR A 433 13.04 -18.23 -28.30
N LYS A 434 12.75 -19.32 -27.56
CA LYS A 434 12.58 -20.65 -28.19
C LYS A 434 11.89 -21.63 -27.24
N SER A 435 10.70 -22.05 -27.66
CA SER A 435 9.96 -23.17 -27.09
C SER A 435 10.17 -24.42 -27.94
N ALA A 436 10.18 -25.56 -27.24
CA ALA A 436 9.90 -26.94 -27.64
C ALA A 436 10.66 -27.56 -28.82
N ILE A 437 11.38 -28.67 -28.56
CA ILE A 437 11.21 -29.93 -29.31
C ILE A 437 11.32 -31.13 -28.34
N THR A 438 10.33 -32.00 -28.46
CA THR A 438 10.15 -33.37 -27.96
C THR A 438 11.25 -34.34 -28.39
N GLU A 439 11.61 -35.26 -27.49
CA GLU A 439 11.61 -36.72 -27.73
C GLU A 439 11.20 -37.43 -26.44
#